data_AF-A0A821PML1-F1
#
_entry.id   AF-A0A821PML1-F1
#
_cell.length_a   1.000
_cell.length_b   1.000
_cell.length_c   1.000
_cell.angle_alpha   90.00
_cell.angle_beta   90.00
_cell.angle_gamma   90.00
#
_symmetry.space_group_name_H-M   'P 1'
#
loop_
_entity.id
_entity.type
_entity.pdbx_description
1 polymer ?
#
loop_
_entity_poly.entity_id
_entity_poly.type
_entity_poly.pdbx_seq_one_letter_code
_entity_poly.pdbx_strand_id
1 'polypeptide(L)'
;MKFLVLVAIIAVALAEEDLEKAIADPQKLQSLVDCFLDRAPCSPAPAKLKEITPKAVASNCANCTPAQKHIANLFFTKLQENLPQEYNNFVQKYDPKAEYMDSFLKSVQGA
;
A
#
# COMPACT_ATOMS: atom_id res chain seq x y z
N MET A 1 -12.35 -27.19 4.15
CA MET A 1 -12.41 -25.70 4.15
C MET A 1 -11.55 -25.05 5.23
N LYS A 2 -11.53 -25.50 6.51
CA LYS A 2 -10.66 -24.92 7.57
C LYS A 2 -9.15 -24.98 7.27
N PHE A 3 -8.67 -26.05 6.62
CA PHE A 3 -7.26 -26.16 6.22
C PHE A 3 -6.83 -25.13 5.15
N LEU A 4 -7.71 -24.78 4.21
CA LEU A 4 -7.41 -23.76 3.19
C LEU A 4 -7.30 -22.36 3.80
N VAL A 5 -8.12 -22.07 4.82
CA VAL A 5 -8.08 -20.80 5.55
C VAL A 5 -6.74 -20.65 6.28
N LEU A 6 -6.24 -21.71 6.92
CA LEU A 6 -4.94 -21.68 7.61
C LEU A 6 -3.76 -21.48 6.66
N VAL A 7 -3.75 -22.17 5.50
CA VAL A 7 -2.69 -21.99 4.50
C VAL A 7 -2.73 -20.59 3.88
N ALA A 8 -3.93 -20.05 3.61
CA ALA A 8 -4.08 -18.69 3.11
C ALA A 8 -3.60 -17.64 4.13
N ILE A 9 -3.90 -17.82 5.42
CA ILE A 9 -3.44 -16.90 6.47
C ILE A 9 -1.91 -16.91 6.58
N ILE A 10 -1.28 -18.09 6.56
CA ILE A 10 0.19 -18.20 6.63
C ILE A 10 0.84 -17.55 5.39
N ALA A 11 0.29 -17.78 4.19
CA ALA A 11 0.80 -17.16 2.96
C ALA A 11 0.65 -15.63 2.94
N VAL A 12 -0.44 -15.09 3.51
CA VAL A 12 -0.66 -13.65 3.64
C VAL A 12 0.37 -13.02 4.58
N ALA A 13 0.66 -13.64 5.72
CA ALA A 13 1.64 -13.12 6.68
C ALA A 13 3.06 -13.05 6.10
N LEU A 14 3.46 -14.04 5.29
CA LEU A 14 4.76 -14.03 4.61
C LEU A 14 4.85 -12.92 3.55
N ALA A 15 3.74 -12.65 2.85
CA ALA A 15 3.69 -11.58 1.85
C ALA A 15 3.74 -10.18 2.48
N GLU A 16 3.23 -10.01 3.71
CA GLU A 16 3.28 -8.74 4.46
C GLU A 16 4.73 -8.38 4.84
N GLU A 17 5.52 -9.34 5.34
CA GLU A 17 6.93 -9.13 5.72
C GLU A 17 7.82 -8.78 4.52
N ASP A 18 7.66 -9.49 3.40
CA ASP A 18 8.43 -9.22 2.18
C ASP A 18 8.10 -7.85 1.59
N LEU A 19 6.85 -7.42 1.71
CA LEU A 19 6.41 -6.09 1.28
C LEU A 19 7.01 -4.99 2.17
N GLU A 20 7.02 -5.18 3.49
CA GLU A 20 7.65 -4.24 4.42
C GLU A 20 9.13 -4.02 4.09
N LYS A 21 9.88 -5.12 3.86
CA LYS A 21 11.28 -5.06 3.42
C LYS A 21 11.45 -4.37 2.07
N ALA A 22 10.52 -4.56 1.13
CA ALA A 22 10.54 -3.90 -0.16
C ALA A 22 10.28 -2.39 -0.03
N ILE A 23 9.40 -1.97 0.88
CA ILE A 23 9.11 -0.56 1.15
C ILE A 23 10.31 0.16 1.79
N ALA A 24 11.06 -0.54 2.65
CA ALA A 24 12.25 0.01 3.30
C ALA A 24 13.45 0.22 2.35
N ASP A 25 13.47 -0.42 1.19
CA ASP A 25 14.51 -0.30 0.16
C ASP A 25 14.10 0.72 -0.91
N PRO A 26 14.83 1.84 -1.11
CA PRO A 26 14.43 2.88 -2.05
C PRO A 26 14.25 2.43 -3.51
N GLN A 27 15.05 1.47 -3.99
CA GLN A 27 14.96 0.98 -5.36
C GLN A 27 13.72 0.10 -5.55
N LYS A 28 13.43 -0.74 -4.56
CA LYS A 28 12.21 -1.56 -4.56
C LYS A 28 10.96 -0.71 -4.33
N LEU A 29 11.03 0.30 -3.48
CA LEU A 29 9.95 1.27 -3.29
C LEU A 29 9.62 2.00 -4.60
N GLN A 30 10.63 2.46 -5.35
CA GLN A 30 10.42 3.04 -6.67
C GLN A 30 9.71 2.07 -7.61
N SER A 31 10.18 0.82 -7.69
CA SER A 31 9.58 -0.22 -8.53
C SER A 31 8.12 -0.51 -8.14
N LEU A 32 7.84 -0.54 -6.84
CA LEU A 32 6.50 -0.72 -6.30
C LEU A 32 5.58 0.44 -6.74
N VAL A 33 6.05 1.68 -6.59
CA VAL A 33 5.27 2.88 -6.94
C VAL A 33 5.06 2.99 -8.45
N ASP A 34 6.06 2.62 -9.27
CA ASP A 34 5.92 2.54 -10.72
C ASP A 34 4.80 1.57 -11.13
N CYS A 35 4.69 0.43 -10.45
CA CYS A 35 3.57 -0.48 -10.64
C CYS A 35 2.24 0.20 -10.30
N PHE A 36 2.14 0.90 -9.17
CA PHE A 36 0.92 1.59 -8.76
C PHE A 36 0.55 2.73 -9.72
N LEU A 37 1.55 3.36 -10.34
CA LEU A 37 1.38 4.43 -11.33
C LEU A 37 1.20 3.95 -12.78
N ASP A 38 1.07 2.64 -13.03
CA ASP A 38 0.98 2.04 -14.38
C ASP A 38 2.24 2.26 -15.25
N ARG A 39 3.39 2.54 -14.64
CA ARG A 39 4.68 2.71 -15.35
C ARG A 39 5.48 1.42 -15.47
N ALA A 40 5.15 0.41 -14.68
CA ALA A 40 5.77 -0.91 -14.70
C ALA A 40 4.74 -2.02 -14.39
N PRO A 41 4.99 -3.28 -14.77
CA PRO A 41 4.16 -4.40 -14.35
C PRO A 41 4.26 -4.62 -12.84
N CYS A 42 3.15 -5.07 -12.24
CA CYS A 42 3.08 -5.40 -10.82
C CYS A 42 3.37 -6.89 -10.59
N SER A 43 4.16 -7.19 -9.57
CA SER A 43 4.19 -8.54 -9.00
C SER A 43 2.81 -8.92 -8.42
N PRO A 44 2.46 -10.21 -8.29
CA PRO A 44 1.09 -10.64 -7.93
C PRO A 44 0.53 -10.01 -6.64
N ALA A 45 1.34 -9.94 -5.58
CA ALA A 45 0.90 -9.35 -4.30
C ALA A 45 0.66 -7.82 -4.41
N PRO A 46 1.63 -7.01 -4.88
CA PRO A 46 1.40 -5.59 -5.19
C PRO A 46 0.23 -5.32 -6.14
N ALA A 47 0.01 -6.18 -7.14
CA ALA A 47 -1.11 -6.04 -8.07
C ALA A 47 -2.45 -6.07 -7.34
N LYS A 48 -2.60 -6.97 -6.36
CA LYS A 48 -3.82 -7.04 -5.54
C LYS A 48 -4.01 -5.80 -4.69
N LEU A 49 -2.94 -5.26 -4.11
CA LEU A 49 -3.00 -4.03 -3.31
C LEU A 49 -3.39 -2.83 -4.17
N LYS A 50 -2.79 -2.70 -5.35
CA LYS A 50 -3.13 -1.67 -6.34
C LYS A 50 -4.62 -1.68 -6.70
N GLU A 51 -5.21 -2.85 -6.94
CA GLU A 51 -6.64 -3.00 -7.24
C GLU A 51 -7.54 -2.45 -6.12
N ILE A 52 -7.19 -2.71 -4.87
CA ILE A 52 -8.01 -2.30 -3.71
C ILE A 52 -7.71 -0.87 -3.24
N THR A 53 -6.59 -0.28 -3.67
CA THR A 53 -6.10 1.04 -3.23
C THR A 53 -7.16 2.14 -3.35
N PRO A 54 -7.88 2.31 -4.49
CA PRO A 54 -8.89 3.37 -4.59
C PRO A 54 -9.98 3.26 -3.52
N LYS A 55 -10.44 2.04 -3.25
CA LYS A 55 -11.45 1.77 -2.22
C LYS A 55 -10.89 1.99 -0.81
N ALA A 56 -9.67 1.55 -0.55
CA ALA A 56 -9.03 1.74 0.75
C ALA A 56 -8.86 3.23 1.07
N VAL A 57 -8.41 4.04 0.11
CA VAL A 57 -8.26 5.50 0.22
C VAL A 57 -9.61 6.16 0.49
N ALA A 58 -10.61 5.93 -0.37
CA ALA A 58 -11.94 6.55 -0.23
C ALA A 58 -12.69 6.14 1.05
N SER A 59 -12.36 4.98 1.64
CA SER A 59 -13.00 4.49 2.88
C SER A 59 -12.12 4.63 4.12
N ASN A 60 -11.01 5.37 4.06
CA ASN A 60 -10.08 5.55 5.18
C ASN A 60 -9.62 4.21 5.79
N CYS A 61 -9.38 3.20 4.96
CA CYS A 61 -8.97 1.86 5.37
C CYS A 61 -9.93 1.20 6.38
N ALA A 62 -11.24 1.48 6.31
CA ALA A 62 -12.23 0.99 7.28
C ALA A 62 -12.25 -0.54 7.45
N ASN A 63 -11.85 -1.29 6.42
CA ASN A 63 -11.81 -2.75 6.42
C ASN A 63 -10.39 -3.33 6.50
N CYS A 64 -9.39 -2.50 6.76
CA CYS A 64 -7.99 -2.94 6.83
C CYS A 64 -7.67 -3.56 8.19
N THR A 65 -6.86 -4.61 8.19
CA THR A 65 -6.28 -5.19 9.41
C THR A 65 -5.23 -4.25 10.02
N PRO A 66 -4.83 -4.44 11.30
CA PRO A 66 -3.73 -3.68 11.89
C PRO A 66 -2.43 -3.75 11.06
N ALA A 67 -2.04 -4.93 10.58
CA ALA A 67 -0.87 -5.12 9.73
C ALA A 67 -0.97 -4.35 8.39
N GLN A 68 -2.15 -4.34 7.77
CA GLN A 68 -2.38 -3.58 6.53
C GLN A 68 -2.28 -2.06 6.77
N LYS A 69 -2.78 -1.57 7.90
CA LYS A 69 -2.64 -0.16 8.28
C LYS A 69 -1.18 0.20 8.55
N HIS A 70 -0.45 -0.67 9.24
CA HIS A 70 0.99 -0.52 9.48
C HIS A 70 1.76 -0.40 8.16
N ILE A 71 1.52 -1.34 7.23
CA ILE A 71 2.16 -1.33 5.90
C ILE A 71 1.79 -0.07 5.12
N ALA A 72 0.53 0.37 5.17
CA ALA A 72 0.11 1.61 4.51
C ALA A 72 0.82 2.83 5.10
N ASN A 73 0.87 2.93 6.43
CA ASN A 73 1.58 3.99 7.14
C ASN A 73 3.06 4.03 6.75
N LEU A 74 3.73 2.88 6.76
CA LEU A 74 5.12 2.77 6.37
C LEU A 74 5.33 3.14 4.89
N PHE A 75 4.47 2.64 4.00
CA PHE A 75 4.53 2.94 2.56
C PHE A 75 4.47 4.45 2.32
N PHE A 76 3.46 5.14 2.86
CA PHE A 76 3.32 6.58 2.63
C PHE A 76 4.41 7.39 3.33
N THR A 77 4.84 6.99 4.53
CA THR A 77 5.97 7.63 5.21
C THR A 77 7.23 7.54 4.35
N LYS A 78 7.58 6.35 3.87
CA LYS A 78 8.78 6.15 3.03
C LYS A 78 8.65 6.80 1.66
N LEU A 79 7.44 6.84 1.10
CA LEU A 79 7.17 7.51 -0.17
C LEU A 79 7.39 9.02 -0.06
N GLN A 80 6.89 9.65 1.01
CA GLN A 80 7.08 11.07 1.28
C GLN A 80 8.53 11.42 1.60
N GLU A 81 9.23 10.58 2.37
CA GLU A 81 10.63 10.79 2.75
C GLU A 81 11.59 10.62 1.56
N ASN A 82 11.43 9.54 0.78
CA ASN A 82 12.44 9.13 -0.20
C ASN A 82 12.09 9.55 -1.62
N LEU A 83 10.79 9.65 -1.97
CA LEU A 83 10.32 9.86 -3.34
C LEU A 83 9.14 10.88 -3.37
N PRO A 84 9.33 12.13 -2.91
CA PRO A 84 8.24 13.09 -2.74
C PRO A 84 7.53 13.45 -4.04
N GLN A 85 8.23 13.43 -5.18
CA GLN A 85 7.58 13.61 -6.48
C GLN A 85 6.63 12.46 -6.80
N GLU A 86 6.99 11.23 -6.43
CA GLU A 86 6.18 10.06 -6.68
C GLU A 86 5.00 9.94 -5.72
N TYR A 87 5.15 10.44 -4.49
CA TYR A 87 4.00 10.72 -3.63
C TYR A 87 2.98 11.62 -4.34
N ASN A 88 3.42 12.74 -4.91
CA ASN A 88 2.51 13.66 -5.62
C ASN A 88 1.83 12.99 -6.82
N ASN A 89 2.58 12.22 -7.62
CA ASN A 89 2.00 11.45 -8.74
C ASN A 89 0.97 10.43 -8.25
N PHE A 90 1.25 9.77 -7.12
CA PHE A 90 0.32 8.82 -6.50
C PHE A 90 -0.97 9.51 -6.09
N VAL A 91 -0.88 10.62 -5.35
CA VAL A 91 -2.06 11.40 -4.93
C VAL A 91 -2.84 11.87 -6.15
N GLN A 92 -2.16 12.40 -7.18
CA GLN A 92 -2.82 12.83 -8.41
C GLN A 92 -3.59 11.69 -9.11
N LYS A 93 -3.11 10.45 -9.02
CA LYS A 93 -3.77 9.29 -9.61
C LYS A 93 -4.97 8.81 -8.81
N TYR A 94 -4.81 8.70 -7.49
CA TYR A 94 -5.80 8.04 -6.61
C TYR A 94 -6.78 9.01 -5.94
N ASP A 95 -6.41 10.28 -5.82
CA ASP A 95 -7.20 11.34 -5.22
C ASP A 95 -6.92 12.72 -5.87
N PRO A 96 -7.20 12.89 -7.17
CA PRO A 96 -6.89 14.12 -7.92
C PRO A 96 -7.61 15.38 -7.41
N LYS A 97 -8.64 15.21 -6.57
CA LYS A 97 -9.42 16.31 -5.98
C LYS A 97 -9.04 16.59 -4.52
N ALA A 98 -8.08 15.86 -3.97
CA ALA A 98 -7.66 15.95 -2.57
C ALA A 98 -8.84 15.78 -1.58
N GLU A 99 -9.74 14.85 -1.86
CA GLU A 99 -10.94 14.60 -1.04
C GLU A 99 -10.71 13.56 0.07
N TYR A 100 -9.73 12.66 -0.08
CA TYR A 100 -9.62 11.44 0.72
C TYR A 100 -8.24 11.20 1.33
N MET A 101 -7.15 11.66 0.71
CA MET A 101 -5.80 11.28 1.11
C MET A 101 -5.47 11.73 2.52
N ASP A 102 -5.84 12.94 2.91
CA ASP A 102 -5.59 13.47 4.26
C ASP A 102 -6.29 12.65 5.34
N SER A 103 -7.54 12.26 5.12
CA SER A 103 -8.28 11.43 6.09
C SER A 103 -7.76 9.99 6.12
N PHE A 104 -7.34 9.47 4.96
CA PHE A 104 -6.74 8.15 4.87
C PHE A 104 -5.41 8.10 5.61
N LEU A 105 -4.51 9.07 5.41
CA LEU A 105 -3.22 9.11 6.10
C LEU A 105 -3.41 9.17 7.61
N LYS A 106 -4.36 9.98 8.10
CA LYS A 106 -4.70 10.01 9.53
C LYS A 106 -5.24 8.68 10.07
N SER A 107 -5.92 7.89 9.25
CA SER A 107 -6.52 6.62 9.69
C SER A 107 -5.53 5.46 9.76
N VAL A 108 -4.38 5.60 9.09
CA VAL A 108 -3.27 4.64 9.12
C VAL A 108 -2.09 5.12 9.98
N GLN A 109 -1.99 6.42 10.26
CA GLN A 109 -0.89 7.00 11.04
C GLN A 109 -0.74 6.32 12.41
N GLY A 110 0.49 5.89 12.72
CA GLY A 110 0.83 5.29 14.02
C GLY A 110 0.33 3.87 14.24
N ALA A 111 -0.17 3.21 13.18
CA ALA A 111 -0.48 1.78 13.16
C ALA A 111 0.77 0.89 13.04
#